data_AF-A0A502ITC2-F1
#
_entry.id   AF-A0A502ITC2-F1
#
_cell.length_a   1.000
_cell.length_b   1.000
_cell.length_c   1.000
_cell.angle_alpha   90.00
_cell.angle_beta   90.00
_cell.angle_gamma   90.00
#
_symmetry.space_group_name_H-M   'P 1'
#
loop_
_entity.id
_entity.type
_entity.pdbx_description
1 polymer ?
#
loop_
_entity_poly.entity_id
_entity_poly.type
_entity_poly.pdbx_seq_one_letter_code
_entity_poly.pdbx_strand_id
1 'polypeptide(L)' 'MNEKTTSNQFVTKSYDINDYQSNDTQSKGLAVTHEQVSDSYAMGTVDGANIREEDNEDIIRTE' A
#
# COMPACT_ATOMS: atom_id res chain seq x y z
N MET A 1 32.23 8.96 -25.98
CA MET A 1 30.77 9.15 -26.04
C MET A 1 30.29 9.10 -24.61
N ASN A 2 29.80 10.23 -24.08
CA ASN A 2 29.45 10.38 -22.67
C ASN A 2 28.15 9.63 -22.36
N GLU A 3 28.20 8.78 -21.34
CA GLU A 3 27.03 8.15 -20.73
C GLU A 3 26.14 9.23 -20.10
N LYS A 4 25.12 9.68 -20.84
CA LYS A 4 24.11 10.61 -20.34
C LYS A 4 22.72 10.13 -20.73
N THR A 5 22.31 8.95 -20.27
CA THR A 5 20.99 8.40 -20.60
C THR A 5 20.34 7.56 -19.49
N THR A 6 20.80 7.58 -18.24
CA THR A 6 20.21 6.75 -17.18
C THR A 6 19.18 7.49 -16.31
N SER A 7 19.24 8.83 -16.23
CA SER A 7 18.41 9.59 -15.28
C SER A 7 16.92 9.69 -15.65
N ASN A 8 16.58 9.53 -16.93
CA ASN A 8 15.21 9.78 -17.41
C ASN A 8 14.27 8.58 -17.24
N GLN A 9 14.81 7.35 -17.07
CA GLN A 9 14.00 6.14 -16.88
C GLN A 9 13.32 6.09 -15.50
N PHE A 10 13.88 6.76 -14.50
CA PHE A 10 13.35 6.75 -13.13
C PHE A 10 12.11 7.64 -12.96
N VAL A 11 11.99 8.72 -13.73
CA VAL A 11 10.90 9.71 -13.59
C VAL A 11 9.64 9.32 -14.39
N THR A 12 9.75 8.39 -15.34
CA THR A 12 8.65 8.01 -16.25
C THR A 12 8.04 6.64 -15.99
N LYS A 13 8.54 5.90 -15.00
CA LYS A 13 8.04 4.54 -14.73
C LYS A 13 6.71 4.59 -13.98
N SER A 14 5.69 3.99 -14.59
CA SER A 14 4.36 3.80 -14.00
C SER A 14 4.21 2.38 -13.50
N TYR A 15 3.26 2.17 -12.59
CA TYR A 15 2.87 0.83 -12.11
C TYR A 15 2.40 -0.06 -13.27
N ASP A 16 2.87 -1.32 -13.28
CA ASP A 16 2.35 -2.42 -14.08
C ASP A 16 2.17 -3.67 -13.20
N ILE A 17 1.09 -4.42 -13.37
CA ILE A 17 0.82 -5.63 -12.57
C ILE A 17 1.87 -6.73 -12.77
N ASN A 18 2.58 -6.74 -13.90
CA ASN A 18 3.63 -7.73 -14.13
C ASN A 18 4.91 -7.42 -13.36
N ASP A 19 5.05 -6.21 -12.80
CA ASP A 19 6.26 -5.78 -12.08
C ASP A 19 6.50 -6.55 -10.77
N TYR A 20 5.49 -7.23 -10.23
CA TYR A 20 5.67 -8.19 -9.13
C TYR A 20 6.63 -9.32 -9.47
N GLN A 21 6.65 -9.73 -10.74
CA GLN A 21 7.51 -10.80 -11.25
C GLN A 21 8.81 -10.25 -11.86
N SER A 22 9.01 -8.92 -11.84
CA SER A 22 10.22 -8.31 -12.37
C SER A 22 11.45 -8.67 -11.54
N ASN A 23 12.57 -8.84 -12.22
CA ASN A 23 13.90 -8.99 -11.60
C ASN A 23 14.52 -7.62 -11.24
N ASP A 24 13.92 -6.52 -11.71
CA ASP A 24 14.33 -5.17 -11.34
C ASP A 24 13.69 -4.76 -10.01
N THR A 25 14.52 -4.54 -9.00
CA THR A 25 14.11 -4.22 -7.63
C THR A 25 13.21 -2.99 -7.57
N GLN A 26 13.46 -1.98 -8.40
CA GLN A 26 12.65 -0.77 -8.39
C GLN A 26 11.24 -1.02 -8.92
N SER A 27 11.10 -1.76 -10.03
CA SER A 27 9.80 -2.22 -10.56
C SER A 27 9.00 -2.92 -9.46
N LYS A 28 9.64 -3.89 -8.82
CA LYS A 28 9.02 -4.72 -7.79
C LYS A 28 8.59 -3.89 -6.58
N GLY A 29 9.44 -2.95 -6.16
CA GLY A 29 9.12 -1.99 -5.10
C GLY A 29 7.93 -1.11 -5.46
N LEU A 30 7.85 -0.58 -6.69
CA LEU A 30 6.71 0.21 -7.16
C LEU A 30 5.41 -0.59 -7.12
N ALA A 31 5.43 -1.84 -7.59
CA ALA A 31 4.28 -2.73 -7.55
C ALA A 31 3.79 -2.99 -6.12
N VAL A 32 4.70 -3.39 -5.23
CA VAL A 32 4.38 -3.64 -3.81
C VAL A 32 3.82 -2.39 -3.13
N THR A 33 4.37 -1.21 -3.41
CA THR A 33 3.88 0.04 -2.80
C THR A 33 2.49 0.41 -3.33
N HIS A 34 2.21 0.14 -4.60
CA HIS A 34 0.88 0.36 -5.20
C HIS A 34 -0.21 -0.46 -4.51
N GLU A 35 0.06 -1.73 -4.20
CA GLU A 35 -0.83 -2.59 -3.43
C GLU A 35 -0.97 -2.14 -1.99
N GLN A 36 0.13 -1.83 -1.28
CA GLN A 36 0.04 -1.32 0.10
C GLN A 36 -0.86 -0.07 0.20
N VAL A 37 -0.76 0.86 -0.75
CA VAL A 37 -1.61 2.06 -0.82
C VAL A 37 -3.06 1.69 -1.13
N SER A 38 -3.28 0.76 -2.07
CA SER A 38 -4.63 0.32 -2.45
C SER A 38 -5.33 -0.43 -1.32
N ASP A 39 -4.60 -1.30 -0.61
CA ASP A 39 -5.06 -2.02 0.57
C ASP A 39 -5.40 -1.04 1.69
N SER A 40 -4.54 -0.03 1.92
CA SER A 40 -4.81 1.01 2.91
C SER A 40 -6.05 1.85 2.56
N TYR A 41 -6.29 2.09 1.26
CA TYR A 41 -7.49 2.78 0.80
C TYR A 41 -8.75 1.92 0.94
N ALA A 42 -8.68 0.63 0.60
CA ALA A 42 -9.80 -0.30 0.66
C ALA A 42 -10.17 -0.72 2.08
N MET A 43 -9.17 -0.98 2.93
CA MET A 43 -9.34 -1.32 4.34
C MET A 43 -9.63 -0.08 5.19
N GLY A 44 -9.33 1.12 4.67
CA GLY A 44 -9.34 2.35 5.42
C GLY A 44 -8.16 2.44 6.40
N THR A 45 -8.04 3.56 7.10
CA THR A 45 -7.03 3.76 8.13
C THR A 45 -7.45 3.03 9.42
N VAL A 46 -6.55 2.24 10.03
CA VAL A 46 -6.69 1.78 11.43
C VAL A 46 -6.35 2.94 12.38
N ASP A 47 -6.98 4.11 12.18
CA ASP A 47 -6.84 5.25 13.08
C ASP A 47 -7.92 5.13 14.16
N GLY A 48 -7.67 4.27 15.13
CA GLY A 48 -8.32 4.33 16.46
C GLY A 48 -9.85 4.19 16.52
N ALA A 49 -10.53 3.73 15.47
CA ALA A 49 -11.91 3.31 15.62
C ALA A 49 -11.91 1.97 16.38
N ASN A 50 -12.16 2.06 17.69
CA ASN A 50 -12.93 1.02 18.36
C ASN A 50 -14.07 0.67 17.39
N ILE A 51 -14.02 -0.51 16.78
CA ILE A 51 -15.17 -1.08 16.13
C ILE A 51 -16.10 -1.45 17.29
N ARG A 52 -16.75 -0.43 17.86
CA ARG A 52 -17.90 -0.59 18.70
C ARG A 52 -18.99 -0.96 17.72
N GLU A 53 -18.98 -2.23 17.30
CA GLU A 53 -20.21 -2.88 16.92
C GLU A 53 -21.09 -2.69 18.15
N GLU A 54 -22.12 -1.86 18.02
CA GLU A 54 -23.22 -1.84 18.98
C GLU A 54 -23.95 -3.17 18.86
N ASP A 55 -23.30 -4.23 19.30
CA ASP A 55 -23.99 -5.34 19.94
C ASP A 55 -24.50 -4.75 21.26
N ASN A 56 -25.66 -4.12 21.12
CA ASN A 56 -26.63 -4.09 22.19
C ASN A 56 -26.76 -5.54 22.66
N GLU A 57 -26.11 -5.89 23.77
CA GLU A 57 -26.71 -6.49 24.97
C GLU A 57 -25.59 -6.85 25.97
N ASP A 58 -25.75 -6.37 27.20
CA ASP A 58 -25.13 -6.84 28.45
C ASP A 58 -23.60 -6.91 28.57
N ILE A 59 -23.01 -5.79 29.01
CA ILE A 59 -21.87 -5.88 29.94
C ILE A 59 -22.12 -4.95 31.13
N ILE A 60 -22.90 -5.46 32.09
CA ILE A 60 -22.90 -4.95 33.47
C ILE A 60 -21.49 -5.16 34.02
N ARG A 61 -20.72 -4.08 34.20
CA ARG A 61 -19.57 -4.08 35.11
C ARG A 61 -20.05 -3.51 36.45
N THR A 62 -20.32 -4.42 37.39
CA THR A 62 -20.35 -4.09 38.81
C THR A 62 -18.92 -3.80 39.27
N GLU A 63 -18.80 -2.82 40.17
CA GLU A 63 -17.59 -2.17 40.70
C GLU A 63 -16.36 -3.06 40.96
#